data_AF-A0A1Q9EVW3-F1
#
_entry.id   AF-A0A1Q9EVW3-F1
#
_cell.length_a   1.000
_cell.length_b   1.000
_cell.length_c   1.000
_cell.angle_alpha   90.00
_cell.angle_beta   90.00
_cell.angle_gamma   90.00
#
_symmetry.space_group_name_H-M   'P 1'
#
loop_
_entity.id
_entity.type
_entity.pdbx_description
1 polymer ?
#
loop_
_entity_poly.entity_id
_entity_poly.type
_entity_poly.pdbx_seq_one_letter_code
_entity_poly.pdbx_strand_id
1 'polypeptide(L)'
;MATALHESVPPDRWCITRSDLKYLGQEVRSAIQRGDIRPPDDGSDDFDASDLTYGPSIYTVNKQHIMPVTEMFGKVSWALLQHRDGLDCDLFISHAWQEGIFEFLAKVLLSWPADARHAWCCMLANPQNLDIGSLLQSPSSSPFALALKASTYVLVVPNHRCSIYTRLSVAEQSHLIAFDPATRKEIAKVVIPFSDTGLLPMLTDVGQRLLLASGVLFFDLLEVDYAIHVLLAAGMSTPTLRIVARAGVDISGAGYTEIAFPCLDLGPFLIHDLVLLVKDVLLRRYHRWIPCLVCVCARLWLLFCLWHSAKDERCFILKMMSKMIATLQVLVLPTVALMQLTAAETEGVFYIIAISIMLMHIIMVGFACLLPASSDQVFLPWPLLIKAFNSSTK
;
A
#
# COMPACT_ATOMS: atom_id res chain seq x y z
N MET A 1 -9.58 -26.60 -30.95
CA MET A 1 -9.53 -25.24 -31.53
C MET A 1 -8.85 -24.26 -30.59
N ALA A 2 -9.27 -24.10 -29.32
CA ALA A 2 -8.60 -23.16 -28.42
C ALA A 2 -7.12 -23.43 -28.17
N THR A 3 -6.71 -24.69 -28.01
CA THR A 3 -5.28 -25.03 -27.84
C THR A 3 -4.48 -24.55 -29.03
N ALA A 4 -4.93 -24.84 -30.26
CA ALA A 4 -4.26 -24.40 -31.48
C ALA A 4 -4.15 -22.86 -31.58
N LEU A 5 -5.15 -22.11 -31.11
CA LEU A 5 -5.10 -20.65 -31.14
C LEU A 5 -4.10 -20.07 -30.12
N HIS A 6 -4.06 -20.63 -28.90
CA HIS A 6 -3.06 -20.23 -27.90
C HIS A 6 -1.65 -20.69 -28.26
N GLU A 7 -1.51 -21.76 -29.04
CA GLU A 7 -0.22 -22.19 -29.59
C GLU A 7 0.23 -21.27 -30.74
N SER A 8 -0.70 -20.74 -31.54
CA SER A 8 -0.37 -19.88 -32.68
C SER A 8 -0.15 -18.41 -32.31
N VAL A 9 -0.80 -17.92 -31.23
CA VAL A 9 -0.67 -16.54 -30.77
C VAL A 9 0.24 -16.49 -29.55
N PRO A 10 1.36 -15.74 -29.58
CA PRO A 10 2.26 -15.61 -28.44
C PRO A 10 1.54 -15.16 -27.15
N PRO A 11 1.90 -15.70 -25.96
CA PRO A 11 1.22 -15.37 -24.70
C PRO A 11 1.25 -13.91 -24.28
N ASP A 12 2.30 -13.19 -24.65
CA ASP A 12 2.45 -11.75 -24.48
C ASP A 12 1.54 -10.93 -25.41
N ARG A 13 0.81 -11.59 -26.32
CA ARG A 13 -0.19 -10.97 -27.18
C ARG A 13 -1.64 -11.28 -26.79
N TRP A 14 -1.87 -11.96 -25.67
CA TRP A 14 -3.22 -12.24 -25.16
C TRP A 14 -3.77 -11.02 -24.40
N CYS A 15 -3.78 -9.87 -25.06
CA CYS A 15 -4.12 -8.59 -24.46
C CYS A 15 -5.53 -8.15 -24.82
N ILE A 16 -6.02 -7.17 -24.06
CA ILE A 16 -7.33 -6.54 -24.19
C ILE A 16 -7.18 -5.02 -24.33
N THR A 17 -8.17 -4.39 -24.94
CA THR A 17 -8.29 -2.95 -25.07
C THR A 17 -9.01 -2.33 -23.87
N ARG A 18 -8.92 -1.01 -23.74
CA ARG A 18 -9.72 -0.25 -22.77
C ARG A 18 -11.23 -0.39 -23.00
N SER A 19 -11.68 -0.57 -24.24
CA SER A 19 -13.09 -0.83 -24.58
C SER A 19 -13.55 -2.19 -24.10
N ASP A 20 -12.70 -3.21 -24.16
CA ASP A 20 -13.07 -4.56 -23.73
C ASP A 20 -13.36 -4.63 -22.23
N LEU A 21 -12.61 -3.87 -21.40
CA LEU A 21 -12.90 -3.75 -19.97
C LEU A 21 -14.23 -3.05 -19.69
N LYS A 22 -14.56 -2.00 -20.47
CA LYS A 22 -15.86 -1.33 -20.34
C LYS A 22 -17.00 -2.27 -20.72
N TYR A 23 -16.81 -3.04 -21.80
CA TYR A 23 -17.76 -4.05 -22.24
C TYR A 23 -17.93 -5.15 -21.18
N LEU A 24 -16.84 -5.69 -20.63
CA LEU A 24 -16.90 -6.66 -19.54
C LEU A 24 -17.68 -6.11 -18.34
N GLY A 25 -17.46 -4.85 -17.96
CA GLY A 25 -18.21 -4.21 -16.89
C GLY A 25 -19.71 -4.07 -17.17
N GLN A 26 -20.11 -3.94 -18.44
CA GLN A 26 -21.53 -3.93 -18.84
C GLN A 26 -22.11 -5.35 -18.78
N GLU A 27 -21.40 -6.33 -19.35
CA GLU A 27 -21.82 -7.74 -19.37
C GLU A 27 -22.01 -8.30 -17.96
N VAL A 28 -21.08 -8.03 -17.04
CA VAL A 28 -21.18 -8.48 -15.64
C VAL A 28 -22.40 -7.86 -14.96
N ARG A 29 -22.69 -6.57 -15.16
CA ARG A 29 -23.90 -5.93 -14.60
C ARG A 29 -25.17 -6.58 -15.14
N SER A 30 -25.24 -6.80 -16.45
CA SER A 30 -26.39 -7.44 -17.07
C SER A 30 -26.55 -8.89 -16.61
N ALA A 31 -25.45 -9.63 -16.42
CA ALA A 31 -25.48 -10.99 -15.90
C ALA A 31 -25.97 -11.05 -14.44
N ILE A 32 -25.58 -10.10 -13.59
CA ILE A 32 -26.13 -9.97 -12.22
C ILE A 32 -27.64 -9.67 -12.27
N GLN A 33 -28.07 -8.72 -13.12
CA GLN A 33 -29.49 -8.35 -13.25
C GLN A 33 -30.37 -9.51 -13.73
N ARG A 34 -29.85 -10.38 -14.60
CA ARG A 34 -30.55 -11.60 -15.05
C ARG A 34 -30.48 -12.73 -14.01
N GLY A 35 -29.65 -12.59 -12.98
CA GLY A 35 -29.39 -13.64 -12.01
C GLY A 35 -28.53 -14.77 -12.56
N ASP A 36 -27.72 -14.51 -13.59
CA ASP A 36 -26.71 -15.45 -14.11
C ASP A 36 -25.49 -15.48 -13.19
N ILE A 37 -25.14 -14.34 -12.58
CA ILE A 37 -24.13 -14.22 -11.51
C ILE A 37 -24.83 -14.02 -10.18
N ARG A 38 -24.56 -14.90 -9.20
CA ARG A 38 -25.14 -14.88 -7.85
C ARG A 38 -24.05 -15.12 -6.79
N PRO A 39 -24.25 -14.65 -5.55
CA PRO A 39 -23.40 -15.04 -4.43
C PRO A 39 -23.28 -16.56 -4.35
N PRO A 40 -22.07 -17.14 -4.28
CA PRO A 40 -21.90 -18.57 -4.13
C PRO A 40 -22.53 -19.10 -2.83
N ASP A 41 -23.15 -20.28 -2.89
CA ASP A 41 -23.81 -20.91 -1.72
C ASP A 41 -22.84 -21.22 -0.56
N ASP A 42 -21.55 -21.31 -0.84
CA ASP A 42 -20.50 -21.57 0.15
C ASP A 42 -20.07 -20.32 0.95
N GLY A 43 -20.61 -19.15 0.63
CA GLY A 43 -20.28 -17.88 1.28
C GLY A 43 -18.86 -17.38 0.98
N SER A 44 -18.17 -17.94 -0.02
CA SER A 44 -16.83 -17.50 -0.42
C SER A 44 -16.82 -16.06 -0.96
N ASP A 45 -17.97 -15.56 -1.42
CA ASP A 45 -18.15 -14.21 -1.95
C ASP A 45 -19.58 -13.71 -1.70
N ASP A 46 -19.78 -13.08 -0.55
CA ASP A 46 -21.06 -12.50 -0.12
C ASP A 46 -21.23 -11.07 -0.68
N PHE A 47 -21.29 -10.95 -2.01
CA PHE A 47 -21.52 -9.66 -2.66
C PHE A 47 -23.02 -9.34 -2.75
N ASP A 48 -23.38 -8.05 -2.59
CA ASP A 48 -24.75 -7.59 -2.82
C ASP A 48 -24.96 -7.37 -4.33
N ALA A 49 -26.02 -7.96 -4.91
CA ALA A 49 -26.36 -7.77 -6.32
C ALA A 49 -26.66 -6.30 -6.69
N SER A 50 -26.99 -5.46 -5.69
CA SER A 50 -27.18 -4.02 -5.85
C SER A 50 -25.90 -3.20 -5.67
N ASP A 51 -24.79 -3.81 -5.25
CA ASP A 51 -23.51 -3.11 -5.08
C ASP A 51 -22.87 -2.80 -6.44
N LEU A 52 -22.82 -1.51 -6.75
CA LEU A 52 -22.18 -0.97 -7.95
C LEU A 52 -20.74 -0.51 -7.72
N THR A 53 -20.26 -0.54 -6.46
CA THR A 53 -18.95 -0.05 -6.05
C THR A 53 -17.91 -1.15 -6.13
N TYR A 54 -18.14 -2.28 -5.47
CA TYR A 54 -17.19 -3.40 -5.47
C TYR A 54 -17.66 -4.53 -6.39
N GLY A 55 -18.91 -4.96 -6.22
CA GLY A 55 -19.49 -6.07 -6.97
C GLY A 55 -18.88 -7.43 -6.59
N PRO A 56 -19.18 -8.49 -7.37
CA PRO A 56 -18.64 -9.83 -7.12
C PRO A 56 -17.13 -9.87 -7.24
N SER A 57 -16.50 -10.77 -6.50
CA SER A 57 -15.10 -11.10 -6.66
C SER A 57 -14.79 -11.60 -8.08
N ILE A 58 -13.55 -11.41 -8.52
CA ILE A 58 -13.07 -11.93 -9.81
C ILE A 58 -13.17 -13.46 -9.87
N TYR A 59 -13.02 -14.18 -8.74
CA TYR A 59 -13.32 -15.63 -8.68
C TYR A 59 -14.73 -15.96 -9.14
N THR A 60 -15.72 -15.25 -8.60
CA THR A 60 -17.13 -15.43 -8.93
C THR A 60 -17.41 -15.08 -10.38
N VAL A 61 -16.92 -13.92 -10.85
CA VAL A 61 -17.08 -13.50 -12.25
C VAL A 61 -16.44 -14.49 -13.21
N ASN A 62 -15.25 -15.00 -12.88
CA ASN A 62 -14.58 -15.97 -13.74
C ASN A 62 -15.39 -17.26 -13.87
N LYS A 63 -15.80 -17.83 -12.73
CA LYS A 63 -16.51 -19.11 -12.67
C LYS A 63 -17.91 -19.04 -13.28
N GLN A 64 -18.65 -17.97 -13.01
CA GLN A 64 -20.07 -17.87 -13.39
C GLN A 64 -20.30 -17.14 -14.72
N HIS A 65 -19.31 -16.43 -15.26
CA HIS A 65 -19.47 -15.65 -16.49
C HIS A 65 -18.36 -15.91 -17.52
N ILE A 66 -17.09 -15.62 -17.20
CA ILE A 66 -16.00 -15.72 -18.18
C ILE A 66 -15.84 -17.15 -18.69
N MET A 67 -15.79 -18.14 -17.79
CA MET A 67 -15.65 -19.55 -18.14
C MET A 67 -16.85 -20.05 -18.99
N PRO A 68 -18.12 -19.89 -18.59
CA PRO A 68 -19.26 -20.28 -19.42
C PRO A 68 -19.27 -19.63 -20.81
N VAL A 69 -18.99 -18.32 -20.89
CA VAL A 69 -18.95 -17.61 -22.17
C VAL A 69 -17.86 -18.20 -23.06
N THR A 70 -16.64 -18.33 -22.56
CA THR A 70 -15.50 -18.82 -23.36
C THR A 70 -15.59 -20.31 -23.70
N GLU A 71 -16.28 -21.12 -22.90
CA GLU A 71 -16.57 -22.54 -23.18
C GLU A 71 -17.37 -22.67 -24.49
N MET A 72 -18.39 -21.82 -24.69
CA MET A 72 -19.21 -21.81 -25.92
C MET A 72 -18.41 -21.47 -27.18
N PHE A 73 -17.26 -20.81 -27.03
CA PHE A 73 -16.35 -20.48 -28.13
C PHE A 73 -15.12 -21.40 -28.17
N GLY A 74 -15.26 -22.61 -27.62
CA GLY A 74 -14.26 -23.67 -27.73
C GLY A 74 -13.10 -23.55 -26.75
N LYS A 75 -13.32 -22.90 -25.59
CA LYS A 75 -12.37 -22.73 -24.47
C LYS A 75 -11.24 -21.73 -24.72
N VAL A 76 -11.45 -20.75 -25.60
CA VAL A 76 -10.46 -19.68 -25.84
C VAL A 76 -10.36 -18.74 -24.63
N SER A 77 -9.26 -18.02 -24.43
CA SER A 77 -9.24 -16.97 -23.40
C SER A 77 -10.16 -15.81 -23.80
N TRP A 78 -10.60 -15.01 -22.83
CA TRP A 78 -11.43 -13.83 -23.13
C TRP A 78 -10.71 -12.87 -24.08
N ALA A 79 -9.40 -12.66 -23.87
CA ALA A 79 -8.59 -11.81 -24.74
C ALA A 79 -8.60 -12.30 -26.20
N LEU A 80 -8.37 -13.59 -26.44
CA LEU A 80 -8.37 -14.16 -27.79
C LEU A 80 -9.77 -14.36 -28.38
N LEU A 81 -10.81 -14.39 -27.53
CA LEU A 81 -12.20 -14.32 -27.98
C LEU A 81 -12.48 -12.96 -28.64
N GLN A 82 -12.00 -11.87 -28.04
CA GLN A 82 -12.16 -10.52 -28.59
C GLN A 82 -11.19 -10.24 -29.75
N HIS A 83 -9.94 -10.72 -29.65
CA HIS A 83 -8.87 -10.41 -30.59
C HIS A 83 -8.12 -11.68 -31.02
N ARG A 84 -8.64 -12.36 -32.04
CA ARG A 84 -8.10 -13.67 -32.48
C ARG A 84 -6.63 -13.64 -32.89
N ASP A 85 -6.15 -12.51 -33.43
CA ASP A 85 -4.77 -12.35 -33.89
C ASP A 85 -3.81 -11.88 -32.76
N GLY A 86 -4.35 -11.62 -31.56
CA GLY A 86 -3.62 -11.05 -30.43
C GLY A 86 -3.24 -9.57 -30.62
N LEU A 87 -2.96 -8.92 -29.50
CA LEU A 87 -2.63 -7.49 -29.41
C LEU A 87 -1.29 -7.30 -28.67
N ASP A 88 -0.44 -6.38 -29.15
CA ASP A 88 0.83 -6.07 -28.47
C ASP A 88 0.59 -5.63 -27.02
N CYS A 89 1.40 -6.10 -26.07
CA CYS A 89 1.26 -5.76 -24.66
C CYS A 89 1.95 -4.44 -24.32
N ASP A 90 1.18 -3.39 -24.04
CA ASP A 90 1.73 -2.11 -23.54
C ASP A 90 1.70 -2.07 -22.00
N LEU A 91 0.66 -2.64 -21.37
CA LEU A 91 0.40 -2.56 -19.94
C LEU A 91 0.22 -3.95 -19.31
N PHE A 92 1.02 -4.29 -18.30
CA PHE A 92 0.80 -5.49 -17.49
C PHE A 92 0.01 -5.14 -16.22
N ILE A 93 -1.12 -5.82 -15.98
CA ILE A 93 -1.98 -5.57 -14.81
C ILE A 93 -1.83 -6.68 -13.78
N SER A 94 -1.29 -6.34 -12.61
CA SER A 94 -1.25 -7.19 -11.43
C SER A 94 -2.45 -6.88 -10.52
N HIS A 95 -3.26 -7.89 -10.19
CA HIS A 95 -4.46 -7.74 -9.37
C HIS A 95 -4.66 -8.97 -8.47
N ALA A 96 -5.69 -8.95 -7.63
CA ALA A 96 -6.06 -10.11 -6.82
C ALA A 96 -7.41 -10.70 -7.22
N TRP A 97 -7.52 -12.02 -7.18
CA TRP A 97 -8.76 -12.72 -7.52
C TRP A 97 -9.92 -12.47 -6.54
N GLN A 98 -9.61 -12.10 -5.29
CA GLN A 98 -10.61 -11.71 -4.30
C GLN A 98 -11.12 -10.27 -4.48
N GLU A 99 -10.57 -9.52 -5.43
CA GLU A 99 -10.99 -8.14 -5.72
C GLU A 99 -12.40 -8.08 -6.30
N GLY A 100 -13.19 -7.10 -5.87
CA GLY A 100 -14.47 -6.80 -6.50
C GLY A 100 -14.27 -6.30 -7.94
N ILE A 101 -14.98 -6.88 -8.89
CA ILE A 101 -14.78 -6.59 -10.32
C ILE A 101 -15.05 -5.12 -10.68
N PHE A 102 -16.00 -4.45 -10.03
CA PHE A 102 -16.30 -3.04 -10.34
C PHE A 102 -15.24 -2.11 -9.78
N GLU A 103 -14.72 -2.42 -8.58
CA GLU A 103 -13.58 -1.72 -7.99
C GLU A 103 -12.34 -1.86 -8.90
N PHE A 104 -12.03 -3.09 -9.32
CA PHE A 104 -10.95 -3.39 -10.26
C PHE A 104 -11.08 -2.56 -11.55
N LEU A 105 -12.24 -2.63 -12.21
CA LEU A 105 -12.49 -1.96 -13.47
C LEU A 105 -12.36 -0.44 -13.33
N ALA A 106 -12.93 0.15 -12.28
CA ALA A 106 -12.85 1.58 -12.02
C ALA A 106 -11.38 2.03 -11.85
N LYS A 107 -10.62 1.32 -11.01
CA LYS A 107 -9.21 1.65 -10.72
C LYS A 107 -8.33 1.50 -11.96
N VAL A 108 -8.49 0.41 -12.71
CA VAL A 108 -7.74 0.18 -13.95
C VAL A 108 -8.06 1.24 -15.00
N LEU A 109 -9.34 1.51 -15.24
CA LEU A 109 -9.76 2.48 -16.25
C LEU A 109 -9.33 3.91 -15.91
N LEU A 110 -9.27 4.27 -14.63
CA LEU A 110 -8.79 5.57 -14.15
C LEU A 110 -7.26 5.68 -14.24
N SER A 111 -6.55 4.58 -14.01
CA SER A 111 -5.09 4.52 -13.94
C SER A 111 -4.40 4.16 -15.26
N TRP A 112 -5.19 3.92 -16.31
CA TRP A 112 -4.70 3.52 -17.63
C TRP A 112 -3.78 4.60 -18.24
N PRO A 113 -2.50 4.31 -18.54
CA PRO A 113 -1.58 5.27 -19.16
C PRO A 113 -2.10 5.78 -20.49
N ALA A 114 -1.97 7.08 -20.76
CA ALA A 114 -2.60 7.73 -21.91
C ALA A 114 -2.13 7.18 -23.28
N ASP A 115 -0.92 6.66 -23.33
CA ASP A 115 -0.25 6.09 -24.51
C ASP A 115 -0.29 4.56 -24.57
N ALA A 116 -0.71 3.88 -23.50
CA ALA A 116 -0.91 2.43 -23.51
C ALA A 116 -2.20 2.09 -24.27
N ARG A 117 -2.13 1.20 -25.27
CA ARG A 117 -3.29 0.81 -26.08
C ARG A 117 -3.93 -0.47 -25.57
N HIS A 118 -3.10 -1.43 -25.16
CA HIS A 118 -3.57 -2.74 -24.73
C HIS A 118 -2.97 -3.15 -23.39
N ALA A 119 -3.71 -3.98 -22.67
CA ALA A 119 -3.30 -4.50 -21.39
C ALA A 119 -3.37 -6.02 -21.34
N TRP A 120 -2.44 -6.62 -20.61
CA TRP A 120 -2.48 -8.02 -20.24
C TRP A 120 -2.99 -8.14 -18.80
N CYS A 121 -4.00 -8.98 -18.58
CA CYS A 121 -4.58 -9.23 -17.26
C CYS A 121 -4.94 -10.72 -17.14
N CYS A 122 -4.41 -11.40 -16.13
CA CYS A 122 -4.43 -12.87 -16.10
C CYS A 122 -5.83 -13.50 -16.11
N MET A 123 -6.84 -12.86 -15.51
CA MET A 123 -8.23 -13.36 -15.52
C MET A 123 -8.84 -13.37 -16.94
N LEU A 124 -8.33 -12.53 -17.85
CA LEU A 124 -8.83 -12.40 -19.23
C LEU A 124 -7.90 -13.02 -20.26
N ALA A 125 -6.59 -12.98 -20.01
CA ALA A 125 -5.56 -13.41 -20.93
C ALA A 125 -5.41 -14.94 -20.97
N ASN A 126 -5.45 -15.60 -19.81
CA ASN A 126 -5.24 -17.04 -19.72
C ASN A 126 -6.52 -17.82 -20.09
N PRO A 127 -6.39 -19.02 -20.68
CA PRO A 127 -7.53 -19.89 -20.97
C PRO A 127 -8.09 -20.52 -19.69
N GLN A 128 -9.13 -19.89 -19.12
CA GLN A 128 -9.70 -20.26 -17.82
C GLN A 128 -10.36 -21.66 -17.80
N ASN A 129 -10.74 -22.18 -18.96
CA ASN A 129 -11.33 -23.52 -19.12
C ASN A 129 -10.30 -24.63 -19.43
N LEU A 130 -9.01 -24.29 -19.52
CA LEU A 130 -7.93 -25.25 -19.76
C LEU A 130 -7.10 -25.46 -18.49
N ASP A 131 -6.31 -26.53 -18.48
CA ASP A 131 -5.32 -26.76 -17.41
C ASP A 131 -4.15 -25.78 -17.55
N ILE A 132 -4.29 -24.63 -16.91
CA ILE A 132 -3.25 -23.60 -16.84
C ILE A 132 -2.00 -24.08 -16.10
N GLY A 133 -2.05 -25.18 -15.33
CA GLY A 133 -0.90 -25.71 -14.61
C GLY A 133 0.27 -26.04 -15.55
N SER A 134 -0.05 -26.56 -16.74
CA SER A 134 0.93 -26.80 -17.80
C SER A 134 1.65 -25.53 -18.28
N LEU A 135 0.94 -24.40 -18.34
CA LEU A 135 1.48 -23.08 -18.74
C LEU A 135 2.34 -22.44 -17.65
N LEU A 136 2.25 -22.93 -16.41
CA LEU A 136 2.93 -22.38 -15.24
C LEU A 136 4.10 -23.23 -14.74
N GLN A 137 4.43 -24.33 -15.43
CA GLN A 137 5.53 -25.23 -15.02
C GLN A 137 6.90 -24.54 -14.97
N SER A 138 7.12 -23.57 -15.86
CA SER A 138 8.37 -22.81 -15.94
C SER A 138 8.06 -21.32 -15.71
N PRO A 139 8.40 -20.76 -14.54
CA PRO A 139 8.11 -19.37 -14.22
C PRO A 139 8.58 -18.40 -15.30
N SER A 140 9.78 -18.57 -15.85
CA SER A 140 10.40 -17.66 -16.83
C SER A 140 9.80 -17.73 -18.24
N SER A 141 9.12 -18.82 -18.59
CA SER A 141 8.44 -18.98 -19.88
C SER A 141 6.92 -18.97 -19.77
N SER A 142 6.41 -18.74 -18.56
CA SER A 142 4.97 -18.62 -18.33
C SER A 142 4.35 -17.45 -19.11
N PRO A 143 3.05 -17.50 -19.44
CA PRO A 143 2.35 -16.37 -20.05
C PRO A 143 2.55 -15.05 -19.30
N PHE A 144 2.58 -15.11 -17.97
CA PHE A 144 2.82 -13.99 -17.07
C PHE A 144 4.19 -13.35 -17.32
N ALA A 145 5.24 -14.17 -17.35
CA ALA A 145 6.60 -13.74 -17.62
C ALA A 145 6.73 -13.05 -18.95
N LEU A 146 6.19 -13.68 -20.00
CA LEU A 146 6.30 -13.17 -21.36
C LEU A 146 5.58 -11.84 -21.50
N ALA A 147 4.34 -11.74 -21.01
CA ALA A 147 3.58 -10.49 -21.03
C ALA A 147 4.26 -9.39 -20.22
N LEU A 148 4.76 -9.72 -19.02
CA LEU A 148 5.50 -8.77 -18.21
C LEU A 148 6.80 -8.34 -18.85
N LYS A 149 7.48 -9.21 -19.62
CA LYS A 149 8.68 -8.88 -20.40
C LYS A 149 8.37 -8.08 -21.66
N ALA A 150 7.17 -8.19 -22.22
CA ALA A 150 6.73 -7.38 -23.35
C ALA A 150 6.21 -5.99 -22.94
N SER A 151 5.60 -5.84 -21.76
CA SER A 151 4.92 -4.59 -21.36
C SER A 151 5.84 -3.37 -21.22
N THR A 152 5.38 -2.19 -21.60
CA THR A 152 6.09 -0.93 -21.25
C THR A 152 5.81 -0.54 -19.80
N TYR A 153 4.58 -0.78 -19.37
CA TYR A 153 4.05 -0.36 -18.08
C TYR A 153 3.65 -1.55 -17.21
N VAL A 154 3.69 -1.35 -15.90
CA VAL A 154 3.15 -2.27 -14.90
C VAL A 154 2.21 -1.50 -13.99
N LEU A 155 0.95 -1.95 -13.90
CA LEU A 155 -0.06 -1.41 -13.00
C LEU A 155 -0.40 -2.46 -11.95
N VAL A 156 -0.12 -2.14 -10.68
CA VAL A 156 -0.50 -2.97 -9.53
C VAL A 156 -1.77 -2.38 -8.94
N VAL A 157 -2.84 -3.17 -8.92
CA VAL A 157 -4.17 -2.73 -8.46
C VAL A 157 -4.38 -3.19 -7.01
N PRO A 158 -4.44 -2.26 -6.04
CA PRO A 158 -4.83 -2.58 -4.67
C PRO A 158 -6.35 -2.75 -4.57
N ASN A 159 -6.82 -3.41 -3.53
CA ASN A 159 -8.25 -3.46 -3.22
C ASN A 159 -8.56 -3.61 -1.74
N HIS A 160 -9.85 -3.49 -1.41
CA HIS A 160 -10.35 -3.49 -0.04
C HIS A 160 -10.26 -4.84 0.69
N ARG A 161 -10.14 -5.97 -0.02
CA ARG A 161 -10.24 -7.31 0.59
C ARG A 161 -8.92 -7.82 1.17
N CYS A 162 -7.79 -7.50 0.55
CA CYS A 162 -6.48 -7.84 1.11
C CYS A 162 -5.37 -6.87 0.68
N SER A 163 -4.32 -6.83 1.49
CA SER A 163 -3.14 -6.01 1.22
C SER A 163 -2.34 -6.56 0.04
N ILE A 164 -1.69 -5.69 -0.74
CA ILE A 164 -0.76 -6.11 -1.80
C ILE A 164 0.36 -6.97 -1.23
N TYR A 165 0.80 -6.67 0.00
CA TYR A 165 1.93 -7.35 0.63
C TYR A 165 1.63 -8.80 1.01
N THR A 166 0.37 -9.16 1.24
CA THR A 166 -0.01 -10.53 1.60
C THR A 166 -0.23 -11.43 0.39
N ARG A 167 -0.16 -10.89 -0.83
CA ARG A 167 -0.51 -11.57 -2.10
C ARG A 167 0.71 -11.97 -2.93
N LEU A 168 1.84 -12.17 -2.26
CA LEU A 168 3.17 -12.34 -2.84
C LEU A 168 3.27 -13.45 -3.91
N SER A 169 2.34 -14.41 -4.01
CA SER A 169 2.33 -15.38 -5.12
C SER A 169 2.21 -14.74 -6.51
N VAL A 170 1.55 -13.57 -6.63
CA VAL A 170 1.46 -12.81 -7.90
C VAL A 170 2.73 -11.97 -8.14
N ALA A 171 3.37 -11.52 -7.06
CA ALA A 171 4.60 -10.70 -7.10
C ALA A 171 5.86 -11.54 -7.36
N GLU A 172 5.93 -12.77 -6.85
CA GLU A 172 7.08 -13.66 -6.99
C GLU A 172 7.29 -14.08 -8.45
N GLN A 173 6.21 -14.32 -9.21
CA GLN A 173 6.26 -14.64 -10.64
C GLN A 173 6.56 -13.43 -11.52
N SER A 174 6.10 -12.23 -11.17
CA SER A 174 6.44 -11.02 -11.91
C SER A 174 7.90 -10.58 -11.65
N HIS A 175 8.43 -10.89 -10.47
CA HIS A 175 9.74 -10.44 -10.06
C HIS A 175 10.93 -11.20 -10.68
N LEU A 176 10.81 -12.52 -10.89
CA LEU A 176 11.88 -13.31 -11.51
C LEU A 176 12.18 -12.90 -12.97
N ILE A 177 11.27 -12.19 -13.64
CA ILE A 177 11.40 -11.82 -15.07
C ILE A 177 11.62 -10.33 -15.28
N ALA A 178 11.14 -9.45 -14.40
CA ALA A 178 11.30 -8.01 -14.55
C ALA A 178 12.73 -7.48 -14.25
N PHE A 179 13.61 -8.30 -13.66
CA PHE A 179 14.88 -7.82 -13.08
C PHE A 179 16.16 -8.43 -13.70
N ASP A 180 16.08 -8.93 -14.94
CA ASP A 180 17.27 -8.92 -15.80
C ASP A 180 17.73 -7.44 -15.97
N PRO A 181 18.97 -7.08 -15.58
CA PRO A 181 19.50 -5.72 -15.70
C PRO A 181 19.38 -5.12 -17.11
N ALA A 182 19.25 -5.97 -18.14
CA ALA A 182 19.02 -5.55 -19.52
C ALA A 182 17.60 -5.01 -19.81
N THR A 183 16.62 -5.28 -18.94
CA THR A 183 15.20 -4.92 -19.11
C THR A 183 14.70 -3.99 -17.99
N ARG A 184 15.38 -2.85 -17.78
CA ARG A 184 14.94 -1.84 -16.82
C ARG A 184 13.69 -1.13 -17.35
N LYS A 185 12.51 -1.49 -16.84
CA LYS A 185 11.22 -0.90 -17.22
C LYS A 185 10.83 0.25 -16.31
N GLU A 186 10.15 1.25 -16.88
CA GLU A 186 9.52 2.29 -16.09
C GLU A 186 8.31 1.72 -15.37
N ILE A 187 8.35 1.68 -14.04
CA ILE A 187 7.17 1.41 -13.23
C ILE A 187 6.27 2.63 -13.35
N ALA A 188 5.36 2.58 -14.33
CA ALA A 188 4.51 3.71 -14.75
C ALA A 188 3.81 4.40 -13.58
N LYS A 189 3.29 3.61 -12.64
CA LYS A 189 2.49 4.09 -11.52
C LYS A 189 2.11 2.94 -10.61
N VAL A 190 2.53 2.97 -9.34
CA VAL A 190 1.79 2.27 -8.29
C VAL A 190 0.67 3.22 -7.88
N VAL A 191 -0.54 3.00 -8.39
CA VAL A 191 -1.71 3.78 -7.97
C VAL A 191 -2.30 3.12 -6.73
N ILE A 192 -2.24 3.82 -5.60
CA ILE A 192 -2.85 3.40 -4.34
C ILE A 192 -4.08 4.27 -4.07
N PRO A 193 -5.31 3.84 -4.41
CA PRO A 193 -6.53 4.50 -3.96
C PRO A 193 -6.84 4.07 -2.52
N PHE A 194 -7.18 5.03 -1.66
CA PHE A 194 -7.65 4.80 -0.29
C PHE A 194 -9.14 4.41 -0.26
N SER A 195 -9.55 3.69 0.80
CA SER A 195 -10.93 3.30 1.10
C SER A 195 -11.42 4.07 2.32
N ASP A 196 -12.59 4.71 2.23
CA ASP A 196 -13.24 5.43 3.33
C ASP A 196 -13.95 4.47 4.30
N THR A 197 -13.75 4.61 5.61
CA THR A 197 -14.68 4.09 6.63
C THR A 197 -14.81 5.04 7.82
N GLY A 198 -16.08 5.36 8.16
CA GLY A 198 -16.50 6.24 9.26
C GLY A 198 -16.64 5.57 10.64
N LEU A 199 -17.08 6.37 11.62
CA LEU A 199 -16.77 6.33 13.07
C LEU A 199 -17.86 5.69 14.02
N LEU A 200 -17.38 5.01 15.09
CA LEU A 200 -17.85 4.88 16.52
C LEU A 200 -19.22 4.26 16.93
N PRO A 201 -19.47 3.85 18.23
CA PRO A 201 -18.59 3.59 19.42
C PRO A 201 -18.88 2.30 20.25
N MET A 202 -17.98 1.90 21.18
CA MET A 202 -18.18 1.94 22.66
C MET A 202 -17.17 1.09 23.50
N LEU A 203 -16.78 1.65 24.66
CA LEU A 203 -15.83 1.23 25.74
C LEU A 203 -16.27 -0.07 26.46
N THR A 204 -15.44 -0.94 27.05
CA THR A 204 -14.47 -0.75 28.17
C THR A 204 -13.55 -1.99 28.33
N ASP A 205 -12.24 -1.80 28.58
CA ASP A 205 -11.41 -2.58 29.55
C ASP A 205 -9.94 -2.11 29.45
N VAL A 206 -9.57 -1.15 30.31
CA VAL A 206 -8.35 -0.33 30.18
C VAL A 206 -7.19 -0.81 31.06
N GLY A 207 -7.43 -1.68 32.03
CA GLY A 207 -6.39 -2.09 32.99
C GLY A 207 -5.49 -3.22 32.49
N GLN A 208 -6.08 -4.25 31.87
CA GLN A 208 -5.38 -5.51 31.58
C GLN A 208 -4.81 -5.56 30.15
N ARG A 209 -5.31 -4.69 29.26
CA ARG A 209 -4.84 -4.54 27.89
C ARG A 209 -3.59 -3.69 27.75
N LEU A 210 -3.23 -2.84 28.72
CA LEU A 210 -2.07 -1.93 28.58
C LEU A 210 -0.71 -2.67 28.59
N LEU A 211 -0.62 -3.84 29.23
CA LEU A 211 0.59 -4.67 29.22
C LEU A 211 0.65 -5.59 27.98
N LEU A 212 -0.48 -6.09 27.50
CA LEU A 212 -0.58 -6.84 26.24
C LEU A 212 -0.56 -5.94 24.99
N ALA A 213 -0.90 -4.64 25.11
CA ALA A 213 -0.84 -3.62 24.07
C ALA A 213 0.58 -3.40 23.52
N SER A 214 1.60 -3.62 24.34
CA SER A 214 2.98 -3.64 23.85
C SER A 214 3.22 -4.77 22.84
N GLY A 215 2.51 -5.90 22.96
CA GLY A 215 2.51 -7.00 21.98
C GLY A 215 1.52 -6.82 20.81
N VAL A 216 0.54 -5.92 20.91
CA VAL A 216 -0.41 -5.61 19.81
C VAL A 216 0.16 -4.57 18.82
N LEU A 217 1.17 -3.80 19.24
CA LEU A 217 2.00 -2.98 18.35
C LEU A 217 3.10 -3.79 17.65
N PHE A 218 3.35 -5.03 18.06
CA PHE A 218 4.18 -5.94 17.28
C PHE A 218 3.33 -6.37 16.08
N PHE A 219 3.72 -5.87 14.89
CA PHE A 219 3.25 -6.38 13.61
C PHE A 219 3.37 -7.93 13.60
N ASP A 220 2.74 -8.61 12.65
CA ASP A 220 3.19 -9.96 12.28
C ASP A 220 4.58 -9.81 11.66
N LEU A 221 5.59 -9.62 12.49
CA LEU A 221 6.94 -9.22 12.07
C LEU A 221 7.66 -10.38 11.39
N LEU A 222 7.20 -11.61 11.67
CA LEU A 222 7.51 -12.79 10.89
C LEU A 222 7.13 -12.61 9.41
N GLU A 223 6.02 -11.92 9.10
CA GLU A 223 5.66 -11.62 7.70
C GLU A 223 6.58 -10.57 7.07
N VAL A 224 7.09 -9.62 7.86
CA VAL A 224 8.05 -8.61 7.37
C VAL A 224 9.41 -9.24 7.09
N ASP A 225 9.91 -10.10 7.99
CA ASP A 225 11.16 -10.83 7.79
C ASP A 225 11.04 -11.84 6.65
N TYR A 226 9.89 -12.51 6.55
CA TYR A 226 9.57 -13.35 5.41
C TYR A 226 9.54 -12.54 4.11
N ALA A 227 8.90 -11.37 4.10
CA ALA A 227 8.88 -10.48 2.95
C ALA A 227 10.28 -9.99 2.59
N ILE A 228 11.13 -9.61 3.57
CA ILE A 228 12.52 -9.21 3.33
C ILE A 228 13.31 -10.38 2.72
N HIS A 229 13.16 -11.60 3.26
CA HIS A 229 13.79 -12.80 2.70
C HIS A 229 13.33 -13.09 1.28
N VAL A 230 12.03 -13.00 1.02
CA VAL A 230 11.46 -13.13 -0.33
C VAL A 230 12.03 -12.04 -1.24
N LEU A 231 12.05 -10.77 -0.81
CA LEU A 231 12.61 -9.64 -1.56
C LEU A 231 14.11 -9.83 -1.86
N LEU A 232 14.87 -10.47 -0.97
CA LEU A 232 16.30 -10.76 -1.17
C LEU A 232 16.57 -11.96 -2.06
N ALA A 233 15.85 -13.06 -1.84
CA ALA A 233 15.92 -14.25 -2.67
C ALA A 233 15.51 -13.91 -4.12
N ALA A 234 14.51 -13.05 -4.26
CA ALA A 234 14.04 -12.54 -5.53
C ALA A 234 14.97 -11.45 -6.10
N GLY A 235 15.79 -10.79 -5.27
CA GLY A 235 16.76 -9.77 -5.68
C GLY A 235 16.21 -8.34 -5.82
N MET A 236 15.00 -8.06 -5.30
CA MET A 236 14.39 -6.72 -5.22
C MET A 236 14.77 -5.89 -4.00
N SER A 237 15.53 -6.42 -3.05
CA SER A 237 16.03 -5.58 -1.96
C SER A 237 17.07 -4.57 -2.47
N THR A 238 17.22 -3.46 -1.74
CA THR A 238 18.16 -2.40 -2.10
C THR A 238 19.58 -2.97 -2.28
N PRO A 239 20.42 -2.37 -3.15
CA PRO A 239 21.80 -2.84 -3.33
C PRO A 239 22.55 -3.00 -2.00
N THR A 240 22.31 -2.08 -1.06
CA THR A 240 22.84 -2.14 0.31
C THR A 240 22.41 -3.40 1.05
N LEU A 241 21.10 -3.71 1.07
CA LEU A 241 20.58 -4.89 1.77
C LEU A 241 21.11 -6.20 1.17
N ARG A 242 21.30 -6.25 -0.15
CA ARG A 242 21.93 -7.40 -0.84
C ARG A 242 23.40 -7.57 -0.51
N ILE A 243 24.16 -6.47 -0.44
CA ILE A 243 25.57 -6.51 -0.05
C ILE A 243 25.69 -7.04 1.39
N VAL A 244 24.86 -6.53 2.30
CA VAL A 244 24.81 -6.95 3.71
C VAL A 244 24.44 -8.44 3.83
N ALA A 245 23.40 -8.89 3.12
CA ALA A 245 23.02 -10.30 3.12
C ALA A 245 24.11 -11.22 2.52
N ARG A 246 24.78 -10.80 1.43
CA ARG A 246 25.90 -11.55 0.82
C ARG A 246 27.14 -11.61 1.70
N ALA A 247 27.32 -10.63 2.58
CA ALA A 247 28.36 -10.65 3.60
C ALA A 247 28.05 -11.62 4.76
N GLY A 248 26.92 -12.33 4.71
CA GLY A 248 26.49 -13.27 5.75
C GLY A 248 25.95 -12.58 7.00
N VAL A 249 25.63 -11.29 6.92
CA VAL A 249 25.03 -10.55 8.04
C VAL A 249 23.56 -10.94 8.13
N ASP A 250 23.14 -11.38 9.32
CA ASP A 250 21.74 -11.59 9.61
C ASP A 250 20.99 -10.26 9.58
N ILE A 251 19.97 -10.24 8.75
CA ILE A 251 19.12 -9.10 8.40
C ILE A 251 17.71 -9.30 8.94
N SER A 252 17.47 -10.42 9.63
CA SER A 252 16.24 -10.65 10.36
C SER A 252 16.02 -9.46 11.28
N GLY A 253 14.88 -8.82 11.11
CA GLY A 253 14.54 -7.65 11.87
C GLY A 253 15.12 -6.32 11.40
N ALA A 254 15.68 -6.24 10.20
CA ALA A 254 16.08 -4.95 9.63
C ALA A 254 14.91 -3.94 9.60
N GLY A 255 13.68 -4.43 9.41
CA GLY A 255 12.46 -3.62 9.49
C GLY A 255 12.20 -2.99 10.87
N TYR A 256 12.73 -3.57 11.96
CA TYR A 256 12.59 -3.01 13.31
C TYR A 256 13.33 -1.70 13.50
N THR A 257 14.40 -1.47 12.74
CA THR A 257 15.24 -0.28 12.92
C THR A 257 14.48 1.01 12.60
N GLU A 258 13.58 0.96 11.61
CA GLU A 258 12.72 2.10 11.29
C GLU A 258 11.67 2.33 12.39
N ILE A 259 11.16 1.29 13.04
CA ILE A 259 10.10 1.40 14.07
C ILE A 259 10.68 1.70 15.47
N ALA A 260 11.96 1.45 15.70
CA ALA A 260 12.62 1.68 16.98
C ALA A 260 12.50 3.13 17.46
N PHE A 261 12.65 4.11 16.56
CA PHE A 261 12.55 5.53 16.93
C PHE A 261 11.14 5.92 17.42
N PRO A 262 10.04 5.64 16.69
CA PRO A 262 8.69 5.82 17.20
C PRO A 262 8.43 5.08 18.52
N CYS A 263 8.92 3.85 18.69
CA CYS A 263 8.75 3.10 19.93
C CYS A 263 9.46 3.76 21.12
N LEU A 264 10.68 4.26 20.93
CA LEU A 264 11.43 4.99 21.95
C LEU A 264 10.74 6.32 22.31
N ASP A 265 10.18 7.01 21.31
CA ASP A 265 9.47 8.28 21.52
C ASP A 265 8.11 8.11 22.22
N LEU A 266 7.33 7.11 21.81
CA LEU A 266 6.01 6.86 22.37
C LEU A 266 6.03 6.12 23.70
N GLY A 267 7.08 5.35 23.99
CA GLY A 267 7.23 4.60 25.24
C GLY A 267 8.09 5.33 26.28
N PRO A 268 9.42 5.09 26.31
CA PRO A 268 10.32 5.70 27.29
C PRO A 268 10.23 7.22 27.42
N PHE A 269 10.17 7.98 26.31
CA PHE A 269 10.09 9.44 26.41
C PHE A 269 8.73 9.92 26.91
N LEU A 270 7.63 9.24 26.59
CA LEU A 270 6.33 9.54 27.21
C LEU A 270 6.36 9.33 28.72
N ILE A 271 6.96 8.24 29.21
CA ILE A 271 7.09 7.98 30.66
C ILE A 271 7.96 9.05 31.31
N HIS A 272 9.08 9.41 30.70
CA HIS A 272 9.95 10.47 31.19
C HIS A 272 9.21 11.81 31.32
N ASP A 273 8.44 12.19 30.31
CA ASP A 273 7.71 13.47 30.30
C ASP A 273 6.56 13.47 31.33
N LEU A 274 5.92 12.32 31.57
CA LEU A 274 4.96 12.15 32.66
C LEU A 274 5.60 12.37 34.03
N VAL A 275 6.80 11.83 34.26
CA VAL A 275 7.53 12.02 35.53
C VAL A 275 7.92 13.48 35.72
N LEU A 276 8.41 14.16 34.67
CA LEU A 276 8.70 15.60 34.71
C LEU A 276 7.45 16.42 35.00
N LEU A 277 6.34 16.12 34.33
CA LEU A 277 5.06 16.78 34.55
C LEU A 277 4.61 16.67 36.02
N VAL A 278 4.64 15.46 36.59
CA VAL A 278 4.27 15.24 38.00
C VAL A 278 5.18 16.03 38.94
N LYS A 279 6.49 16.02 38.71
CA LYS A 279 7.46 16.76 39.51
C LYS A 279 7.21 18.27 39.46
N ASP A 280 6.96 18.82 38.28
CA ASP A 280 6.74 20.27 38.10
C ASP A 280 5.40 20.72 38.69
N VAL A 281 4.37 19.88 38.63
CA VAL A 281 3.09 20.10 39.31
C VAL A 281 3.28 20.10 40.83
N LEU A 282 3.99 19.11 41.39
CA LEU A 282 4.26 19.02 42.83
C LEU A 282 5.09 20.20 43.35
N LEU A 283 6.07 20.66 42.57
CA LEU A 283 6.91 21.82 42.90
C LEU A 283 6.26 23.17 42.57
N ARG A 284 5.01 23.19 42.10
CA ARG A 284 4.25 24.40 41.69
C ARG A 284 5.01 25.29 40.70
N ARG A 285 5.75 24.68 39.76
CA ARG A 285 6.50 25.42 38.72
C ARG A 285 5.61 25.69 37.52
N TYR A 286 4.74 26.69 37.63
CA TYR A 286 3.65 26.93 36.67
C TYR A 286 4.08 27.06 35.21
N HIS A 287 5.26 27.63 34.96
CA HIS A 287 5.76 27.85 33.61
C HIS A 287 6.25 26.56 32.91
N ARG A 288 6.64 25.51 33.65
CA ARG A 288 7.21 24.27 33.09
C ARG A 288 6.20 23.17 32.82
N TRP A 289 5.12 23.08 33.61
CA TRP A 289 4.19 21.97 33.46
C TRP A 289 3.24 22.11 32.27
N ILE A 290 2.85 23.34 31.86
CA ILE A 290 1.94 23.52 30.70
C ILE A 290 2.53 22.91 29.43
N PRO A 291 3.79 23.21 29.04
CA PRO A 291 4.36 22.64 27.84
C PRO A 291 4.54 21.11 27.94
N CYS A 292 4.98 20.59 29.10
CA CYS A 292 5.05 19.14 29.35
C CYS A 292 3.69 18.45 29.20
N LEU A 293 2.61 19.06 29.71
CA LEU A 293 1.25 18.52 29.59
C LEU A 293 0.83 18.41 28.13
N VAL A 294 1.06 19.45 27.32
CA VAL A 294 0.73 19.43 25.89
C VAL A 294 1.49 18.32 25.16
N CYS A 295 2.78 18.13 25.48
CA CYS A 295 3.61 17.08 24.90
C CYS A 295 3.08 15.68 25.20
N VAL A 296 2.75 15.42 26.48
CA VAL A 296 2.16 14.17 26.95
C VAL A 296 0.82 13.92 26.24
N CYS A 297 -0.06 14.93 26.19
CA CYS A 297 -1.35 14.82 25.50
C CYS A 297 -1.18 14.50 24.00
N ALA A 298 -0.22 15.14 23.31
CA ALA A 298 0.03 14.89 21.89
C ALA A 298 0.49 13.45 21.62
N ARG A 299 1.41 12.90 22.44
CA ARG A 299 1.86 11.51 22.32
C ARG A 299 0.77 10.50 22.66
N LEU A 300 -0.03 10.76 23.71
CA LEU A 300 -1.17 9.92 24.05
C LEU A 300 -2.22 9.92 22.94
N TRP A 301 -2.48 11.07 22.32
CA TRP A 301 -3.35 11.17 21.16
C TRP A 301 -2.80 10.38 19.96
N LEU A 302 -1.51 10.48 19.68
CA LEU A 302 -0.88 9.74 18.59
C LEU A 302 -0.94 8.22 18.81
N LEU A 303 -0.71 7.76 20.05
CA LEU A 303 -0.92 6.35 20.43
C LEU A 303 -2.37 5.92 20.21
N PHE A 304 -3.33 6.76 20.57
CA PHE A 304 -4.75 6.51 20.33
C PHE A 304 -5.07 6.41 18.83
N CYS A 305 -4.53 7.31 18.00
CA CYS A 305 -4.66 7.25 16.55
C CYS A 305 -4.05 5.95 15.98
N LEU A 306 -2.82 5.62 16.35
CA LEU A 306 -2.15 4.38 15.93
C LEU A 306 -2.95 3.13 16.32
N TRP A 307 -3.58 3.14 17.50
CA TRP A 307 -4.43 2.04 17.94
C TRP A 307 -5.66 1.83 17.06
N HIS A 308 -6.25 2.92 16.55
CA HIS A 308 -7.48 2.88 15.75
C HIS A 308 -7.23 2.79 14.24
N SER A 309 -6.05 3.20 13.77
CA SER A 309 -5.67 3.13 12.37
C SER A 309 -5.61 1.70 11.83
N ALA A 310 -5.86 1.53 10.54
CA ALA A 310 -5.66 0.26 9.84
C ALA A 310 -4.16 -0.12 9.82
N LYS A 311 -3.83 -1.40 9.58
CA LYS A 311 -2.43 -1.88 9.59
C LYS A 311 -1.52 -1.07 8.64
N ASP A 312 -2.01 -0.77 7.43
CA ASP A 312 -1.24 -0.02 6.43
C ASP A 312 -1.04 1.46 6.84
N GLU A 313 -2.05 2.08 7.45
CA GLU A 313 -1.96 3.44 7.99
C GLU A 313 -0.96 3.53 9.14
N ARG A 314 -0.95 2.56 10.05
CA ARG A 314 0.03 2.49 11.16
C ARG A 314 1.45 2.48 10.62
N CYS A 315 1.72 1.66 9.61
CA CYS A 315 3.03 1.58 8.97
C CYS A 315 3.45 2.92 8.36
N PHE A 316 2.52 3.59 7.66
CA PHE A 316 2.76 4.92 7.11
C PHE A 316 3.04 5.96 8.19
N ILE A 317 2.21 6.04 9.24
CA ILE A 317 2.37 6.98 10.36
C ILE A 317 3.71 6.74 11.05
N LEU A 318 4.04 5.50 11.40
CA LEU A 318 5.30 5.15 12.06
C LEU A 318 6.51 5.53 11.19
N LYS A 319 6.46 5.26 9.88
CA LYS A 319 7.55 5.63 8.97
C LYS A 319 7.74 7.14 8.85
N MET A 320 6.65 7.89 8.84
CA MET A 320 6.69 9.35 8.88
C MET A 320 7.29 9.83 10.20
N MET A 321 6.82 9.30 11.33
CA MET A 321 7.36 9.62 12.65
C MET A 321 8.87 9.38 12.73
N SER A 322 9.41 8.28 12.21
CA SER A 322 10.85 7.98 12.28
C SER A 322 11.69 9.04 11.59
N LYS A 323 11.29 9.48 10.39
CA LYS A 323 11.98 10.54 9.65
C LYS A 323 11.92 11.87 10.41
N MET A 324 10.79 12.14 11.04
CA MET A 324 10.55 13.38 11.75
C MET A 324 11.32 13.43 13.07
N ILE A 325 11.32 12.34 13.84
CA ILE A 325 12.13 12.17 15.06
C ILE A 325 13.61 12.28 14.71
N ALA A 326 14.07 11.63 13.63
CA ALA A 326 15.45 11.74 13.18
C ALA A 326 15.82 13.20 12.84
N THR A 327 14.95 13.90 12.10
CA THR A 327 15.13 15.33 11.77
C THR A 327 15.19 16.19 13.04
N LEU A 328 14.29 15.93 13.98
CA LEU A 328 14.23 16.63 15.25
C LEU A 328 15.52 16.40 16.06
N GLN A 329 15.99 15.16 16.18
CA GLN A 329 17.24 14.84 16.88
C GLN A 329 18.45 15.57 16.27
N VAL A 330 18.53 15.62 14.94
CA VAL A 330 19.61 16.35 14.24
C VAL A 330 19.56 17.85 14.51
N LEU A 331 18.39 18.45 14.68
CA LEU A 331 18.24 19.89 14.98
C LEU A 331 18.44 20.20 16.48
N VAL A 332 17.96 19.32 17.35
CA VAL A 332 17.91 19.54 18.79
C VAL A 332 19.24 19.24 19.46
N LEU A 333 19.89 18.12 19.11
CA LEU A 333 21.12 17.68 19.79
C LEU A 333 22.26 18.72 19.71
N PRO A 334 22.57 19.33 18.55
CA PRO A 334 23.61 20.36 18.47
C PRO A 334 23.25 21.58 19.30
N THR A 335 21.97 21.94 19.33
CA THR A 335 21.48 23.08 20.09
C THR A 335 21.66 22.83 21.59
N VAL A 336 21.22 21.68 22.09
CA VAL A 336 21.40 21.29 23.50
C VAL A 336 22.88 21.18 23.88
N ALA A 337 23.72 20.60 23.02
CA ALA A 337 25.16 20.49 23.25
C ALA A 337 25.82 21.87 23.32
N LEU A 338 25.49 22.79 22.39
CA LEU A 338 25.99 24.16 22.40
C LEU A 338 25.59 24.89 23.69
N MET A 339 24.35 24.69 24.16
CA MET A 339 23.89 25.28 25.41
C MET A 339 24.66 24.77 26.62
N GLN A 340 24.90 23.47 26.70
CA GLN A 340 25.73 22.87 27.76
C GLN A 340 27.15 23.42 27.75
N LEU A 341 27.73 23.64 26.56
CA LEU A 341 29.07 24.21 26.39
C LEU A 341 29.14 25.69 26.78
N THR A 342 28.08 26.46 26.54
CA THR A 342 28.09 27.90 26.84
C THR A 342 27.94 28.24 28.33
N ALA A 343 27.67 27.25 29.20
CA ALA A 343 27.50 27.41 30.65
C ALA A 343 26.61 28.60 31.07
N ALA A 344 25.73 29.06 30.17
CA ALA A 344 24.97 30.28 30.37
C ALA A 344 23.75 29.98 31.24
N GLU A 345 23.51 30.83 32.24
CA GLU A 345 22.32 30.85 33.12
C GLU A 345 21.02 31.20 32.35
N THR A 346 20.84 30.69 31.14
CA THR A 346 19.72 31.02 30.28
C THR A 346 18.66 29.93 30.32
N GLU A 347 17.98 29.80 31.46
CA GLU A 347 16.77 28.96 31.58
C GLU A 347 15.73 29.32 30.48
N GLY A 348 15.68 30.60 30.09
CA GLY A 348 14.77 31.08 29.05
C GLY A 348 15.05 30.55 27.64
N VAL A 349 16.32 30.41 27.26
CA VAL A 349 16.67 29.89 25.92
C VAL A 349 16.32 28.40 25.84
N PHE A 350 16.53 27.65 26.92
CA PHE A 350 16.19 26.23 26.99
C PHE A 350 14.68 26.04 26.84
N TYR A 351 13.91 26.91 27.49
CA TYR A 351 12.46 26.94 27.39
C TYR A 351 11.96 27.25 25.98
N ILE A 352 12.57 28.22 25.28
CA ILE A 352 12.22 28.56 23.90
C ILE A 352 12.49 27.38 22.96
N ILE A 353 13.62 26.69 23.14
CA ILE A 353 13.96 25.51 22.34
C ILE A 353 13.00 24.36 22.62
N ALA A 354 12.72 24.08 23.91
CA ALA A 354 11.75 23.06 24.29
C ALA A 354 10.36 23.35 23.70
N ILE A 355 9.85 24.58 23.81
CA ILE A 355 8.58 24.98 23.19
C ILE A 355 8.61 24.79 21.68
N SER A 356 9.71 25.18 21.01
CA SER A 356 9.83 25.06 19.55
C SER A 356 9.77 23.60 19.10
N ILE A 357 10.44 22.71 19.85
CA ILE A 357 10.41 21.25 19.63
C ILE A 357 8.99 20.71 19.79
N MET A 358 8.29 21.11 20.84
CA MET A 358 6.93 20.65 21.11
C MET A 358 5.93 21.21 20.10
N LEU A 359 6.07 22.47 19.70
CA LEU A 359 5.24 23.07 18.67
C LEU A 359 5.43 22.34 17.33
N MET A 360 6.67 22.01 16.96
CA MET A 360 6.92 21.13 15.82
C MET A 360 6.22 19.79 16.02
N HIS A 361 6.41 19.12 17.15
CA HIS A 361 5.79 17.81 17.39
C HIS A 361 4.25 17.85 17.30
N ILE A 362 3.60 18.89 17.82
CA ILE A 362 2.15 19.09 17.72
C ILE A 362 1.72 19.34 16.27
N ILE A 363 2.42 20.22 15.55
CA ILE A 363 2.16 20.49 14.13
C ILE A 363 2.29 19.20 13.32
N MET A 364 3.30 18.41 13.63
CA MET A 364 3.59 17.13 13.00
C MET A 364 2.49 16.08 13.25
N VAL A 365 2.05 15.92 14.50
CA VAL A 365 0.91 15.06 14.85
C VAL A 365 -0.36 15.57 14.18
N GLY A 366 -0.57 16.89 14.17
CA GLY A 366 -1.66 17.53 13.45
C GLY A 366 -1.64 17.17 11.97
N PHE A 367 -0.50 17.28 11.29
CA PHE A 367 -0.38 16.87 9.88
C PHE A 367 -0.62 15.38 9.69
N ALA A 368 -0.04 14.51 10.53
CA ALA A 368 -0.24 13.06 10.42
C ALA A 368 -1.72 12.67 10.62
N CYS A 369 -2.44 13.35 11.51
CA CYS A 369 -3.86 13.08 11.80
C CYS A 369 -4.85 13.79 10.86
N LEU A 370 -4.48 14.93 10.26
CA LEU A 370 -5.36 15.75 9.41
C LEU A 370 -5.16 15.50 7.91
N LEU A 371 -3.98 15.06 7.48
CA LEU A 371 -3.72 14.67 6.09
C LEU A 371 -4.53 13.46 5.57
N PRO A 372 -5.07 12.52 6.38
CA PRO A 372 -5.77 11.36 5.81
C PRO A 372 -7.18 11.66 5.28
N ALA A 373 -7.80 12.80 5.61
CA ALA A 373 -9.25 12.94 5.48
C ALA A 373 -9.79 13.49 4.15
N SER A 374 -8.96 13.86 3.17
CA SER A 374 -9.49 14.38 1.89
C SER A 374 -8.62 14.02 0.68
N SER A 375 -8.65 12.74 0.27
CA SER A 375 -8.04 12.34 -1.01
C SER A 375 -8.86 12.75 -2.24
N ASP A 376 -10.04 13.34 -2.06
CA ASP A 376 -10.81 13.97 -3.14
C ASP A 376 -10.27 15.36 -3.56
N GLN A 377 -9.33 15.94 -2.81
CA GLN A 377 -8.64 17.14 -3.28
C GLN A 377 -7.37 16.76 -4.03
N VAL A 378 -7.47 16.84 -5.35
CA VAL A 378 -6.36 16.91 -6.30
C VAL A 378 -5.28 17.85 -5.73
N PHE A 379 -4.22 17.28 -5.17
CA PHE A 379 -3.01 18.02 -4.84
C PHE A 379 -2.52 18.67 -6.14
N LEU A 380 -2.69 19.99 -6.27
CA LEU A 380 -1.97 20.72 -7.31
C LEU A 380 -0.49 20.44 -7.08
N PRO A 381 0.25 19.94 -8.09
CA PRO A 381 1.67 19.70 -7.94
C PRO A 381 2.35 20.99 -7.49
N TRP A 382 3.20 20.90 -6.46
CA TRP A 382 3.95 22.00 -5.82
C TRP A 382 4.52 23.07 -6.80
N PRO A 383 4.94 22.74 -8.04
CA PRO A 383 5.32 23.74 -9.04
C PRO A 383 4.21 24.74 -9.46
N LEU A 384 2.93 24.38 -9.35
CA LEU A 384 1.80 25.25 -9.72
C LEU A 384 1.42 26.24 -8.61
N LEU A 385 1.62 25.88 -7.35
CA LEU A 385 1.46 26.79 -6.21
C LEU A 385 2.49 27.93 -6.24
N ILE A 386 3.72 27.64 -6.68
CA ILE A 386 4.76 28.66 -6.90
C ILE A 386 4.40 29.60 -8.06
N LYS A 387 3.75 29.09 -9.13
CA LYS A 387 3.25 29.93 -10.23
C LYS A 387 2.11 30.85 -9.79
N ALA A 388 1.18 30.35 -8.97
CA ALA A 388 0.07 31.14 -8.44
C ALA A 388 0.54 32.25 -7.47
N PHE A 389 1.58 31.99 -6.69
CA PHE A 389 2.17 33.01 -5.80
C PHE A 389 2.92 34.10 -6.59
N ASN A 390 3.59 33.74 -7.68
CA ASN A 390 4.31 34.68 -8.54
C ASN A 390 3.38 35.48 -9.48
N SER A 391 2.14 35.05 -9.72
CA SER A 391 1.15 35.82 -10.49
C SER A 391 0.38 36.86 -9.67
N SER A 392 0.50 36.85 -8.34
CA SER A 392 -0.19 37.79 -7.44
C SER A 392 0.64 39.06 -7.12
N THR A 393 1.84 39.18 -7.69
CA THR A 393 2.77 40.30 -7.45
C THR A 393 3.08 41.11 -8.71
N LYS A 394 2.13 41.18 -9.65
CA LYS A 394 2.16 42.12 -10.78
C LYS A 394 0.88 42.90 -10.90
#